data_AF-A0A2J6Q0I7-F1
#
_entry.id   AF-A0A2J6Q0I7-F1
#
_cell.length_a   1.000
_cell.length_b   1.000
_cell.length_c   1.000
_cell.angle_alpha   90.00
_cell.angle_beta   90.00
_cell.angle_gamma   90.00
#
_symmetry.space_group_name_H-M   'P 1'
#
loop_
_entity.id
_entity.type
_entity.pdbx_description
1 polymer ?
#
loop_
_entity_poly.entity_id
_entity_poly.type
_entity_poly.pdbx_seq_one_letter_code
_entity_poly.pdbx_strand_id
1 'polypeptide(L)'
;MVTEVATILLHRTHSQLDSTPTQPITSCAPHHPVPPGQNCSLHASLTISSALSITKLIALPTPLTKHTHFFTCVLTLASIVHLSCWSAIQPLSQDEDLRQQLALHNGALKALWEVWPCAGRAWEQVRGVLREVFKARKAATEAGFWGNFMDEEAMGSSVEDESMLDGFQLTSLGCGQTFGSV
;
A
#
# COMPACT_ATOMS: atom_id res chain seq x y z
N MET A 1 12.62 -20.26 5.36
CA MET A 1 12.27 -19.39 6.50
C MET A 1 13.44 -18.48 6.88
N VAL A 2 14.56 -19.01 7.37
CA VAL A 2 15.70 -18.19 7.86
C VAL A 2 16.40 -17.43 6.73
N THR A 3 16.62 -18.07 5.59
CA THR A 3 17.24 -17.44 4.41
C THR A 3 16.40 -16.26 3.91
N GLU A 4 15.10 -16.46 3.70
CA GLU A 4 14.20 -15.43 3.20
C GLU A 4 14.13 -14.21 4.13
N VAL A 5 14.04 -14.44 5.44
CA VAL A 5 13.98 -13.32 6.38
C VAL A 5 15.31 -12.58 6.47
N ALA A 6 16.45 -13.30 6.37
CA ALA A 6 17.75 -12.67 6.31
C ALA A 6 17.88 -11.79 5.05
N THR A 7 17.43 -12.29 3.89
CA THR A 7 17.37 -11.51 2.65
C THR A 7 16.52 -10.25 2.83
N ILE A 8 15.34 -10.34 3.43
CA ILE A 8 14.50 -9.15 3.71
C ILE A 8 15.26 -8.16 4.60
N LEU A 9 15.84 -8.61 5.71
CA LEU A 9 16.52 -7.71 6.65
C LEU A 9 17.74 -7.03 6.03
N LEU A 10 18.51 -7.74 5.20
CA LEU A 10 19.70 -7.21 4.53
C LEU A 10 19.36 -6.22 3.41
N HIS A 11 18.31 -6.49 2.63
CA HIS A 11 18.01 -5.68 1.45
C HIS A 11 16.98 -4.57 1.72
N ARG A 12 16.18 -4.65 2.78
CA ARG A 12 15.08 -3.70 3.04
C ARG A 12 15.54 -2.25 3.17
N THR A 13 16.63 -1.97 3.89
CA THR A 13 17.14 -0.60 4.08
C THR A 13 17.55 0.09 2.78
N HIS A 14 17.90 -0.70 1.76
CA HIS A 14 18.32 -0.23 0.44
C HIS A 14 17.24 -0.38 -0.63
N SER A 15 16.10 -0.98 -0.28
CA SER A 15 15.02 -1.27 -1.22
C SER A 15 14.33 -0.01 -1.74
N GLN A 16 14.35 1.09 -0.98
CA GLN A 16 13.59 2.31 -1.25
C GLN A 16 12.06 2.08 -1.26
N LEU A 17 11.59 0.98 -0.66
CA LEU A 17 10.18 0.75 -0.37
C LEU A 17 9.73 1.72 0.72
N ASP A 18 8.63 2.43 0.48
CA ASP A 18 8.10 3.39 1.45
C ASP A 18 7.73 2.68 2.76
N SER A 19 8.48 3.00 3.80
CA SER A 19 8.30 2.42 5.14
C SER A 19 7.27 3.16 5.99
N THR A 20 6.82 4.34 5.58
CA THR A 20 5.87 5.18 6.32
C THR A 20 4.55 4.47 6.67
N PRO A 21 3.86 3.73 5.77
CA PRO A 21 2.61 3.06 6.11
C PRO A 21 2.78 1.99 7.17
N THR A 22 3.97 1.41 7.29
CA THR A 22 4.24 0.28 8.19
C THR A 22 4.89 0.68 9.50
N GLN A 23 5.13 1.98 9.72
CA GLN A 23 5.71 2.53 10.95
C GLN A 23 5.00 2.08 12.25
N PRO A 24 3.66 1.89 12.29
CA PRO A 24 2.97 1.40 13.48
C PRO A 24 3.29 -0.07 13.86
N ILE A 25 3.88 -0.85 12.96
CA ILE A 25 4.25 -2.25 13.20
C ILE A 25 5.62 -2.27 13.88
N THR A 26 5.63 -2.45 15.20
CA THR A 26 6.85 -2.49 16.03
C THR A 26 7.16 -3.89 16.57
N SER A 27 6.22 -4.83 16.44
CA SER A 27 6.42 -6.21 16.83
C SER A 27 7.34 -6.93 15.85
N CYS A 28 8.30 -7.71 16.37
CA CYS A 28 9.24 -8.54 15.58
C CYS A 28 10.15 -7.79 14.58
N ALA A 29 9.99 -6.48 14.42
CA ALA A 29 10.73 -5.68 13.46
C ALA A 29 10.90 -4.25 14.02
N PRO A 30 12.11 -3.85 14.41
CA PRO A 30 12.39 -2.44 14.68
C PRO A 30 12.11 -1.61 13.43
N HIS A 31 11.39 -0.50 13.59
CA HIS A 31 11.20 0.41 12.47
C HIS A 31 12.54 1.01 12.05
N HIS A 32 12.85 0.87 10.76
CA HIS A 32 13.97 1.56 10.14
C HIS A 32 13.40 2.42 9.02
N PRO A 33 13.59 3.75 9.06
CA PRO A 33 13.10 4.60 8.00
C PRO A 33 13.83 4.23 6.71
N VAL A 34 13.05 4.02 5.66
CA VAL A 34 13.52 3.83 4.29
C VAL A 34 12.82 4.91 3.47
N PRO A 35 13.57 5.89 2.91
CA PRO A 35 12.98 6.93 2.09
C PRO A 35 12.44 6.30 0.80
N PRO A 36 11.24 6.74 0.34
CA PRO A 36 10.72 6.30 -0.95
C PRO A 36 11.64 6.76 -2.07
N GLY A 37 11.81 5.92 -3.10
CA GLY A 37 12.65 6.22 -4.25
C GLY A 37 11.98 5.88 -5.57
N GLN A 38 12.50 6.45 -6.66
CA GLN A 38 11.89 6.38 -8.00
C GLN A 38 12.34 5.16 -8.83
N ASN A 39 13.37 4.43 -8.39
CA ASN A 39 13.97 3.36 -9.19
C ASN A 39 13.71 1.98 -8.57
N CYS A 40 13.32 1.01 -9.40
CA CYS A 40 13.21 -0.39 -9.01
C CYS A 40 14.61 -0.95 -8.71
N SER A 41 15.02 -0.90 -7.44
CA SER A 41 16.34 -1.39 -7.02
C SER A 41 16.37 -2.92 -7.01
N LEU A 42 17.53 -3.52 -7.29
CA LEU A 42 17.75 -4.96 -7.12
C LEU A 42 17.42 -5.39 -5.68
N HIS A 43 17.68 -4.53 -4.70
CA HIS A 43 17.32 -4.74 -3.30
C HIS A 43 15.80 -4.86 -3.10
N ALA A 44 14.99 -4.02 -3.76
CA ALA A 44 13.54 -4.14 -3.73
C ALA A 44 13.07 -5.47 -4.33
N SER A 45 13.60 -5.85 -5.49
CA SER A 45 13.26 -7.12 -6.14
C SER A 45 13.56 -8.33 -5.23
N LEU A 46 14.74 -8.39 -4.61
CA LEU A 46 15.08 -9.46 -3.67
C LEU A 46 14.18 -9.45 -2.43
N THR A 47 13.89 -8.26 -1.88
CA THR A 47 13.02 -8.13 -0.71
C THR A 47 11.60 -8.62 -1.00
N ILE A 48 11.03 -8.23 -2.14
CA ILE A 48 9.68 -8.64 -2.59
C ILE A 48 9.67 -10.14 -2.90
N SER A 49 10.67 -10.65 -3.63
CA SER A 49 10.79 -12.07 -3.96
C SER A 49 10.88 -12.95 -2.71
N SER A 50 11.63 -12.53 -1.69
CA SER A 50 11.69 -13.25 -0.42
C SER A 50 10.39 -13.18 0.37
N ALA A 51 9.67 -12.06 0.33
CA ALA A 51 8.33 -11.96 0.92
C ALA A 51 7.34 -12.91 0.23
N LEU A 52 7.36 -13.01 -1.10
CA LEU A 52 6.57 -13.97 -1.86
C LEU A 52 6.94 -15.42 -1.54
N SER A 53 8.22 -15.73 -1.38
CA SER A 53 8.69 -17.05 -0.96
C SER A 53 8.21 -17.42 0.44
N ILE A 54 8.12 -16.45 1.37
CA ILE A 54 7.49 -16.65 2.68
C ILE A 54 5.99 -16.94 2.55
N THR A 55 5.28 -16.21 1.68
CA THR A 55 3.85 -16.47 1.43
C THR A 55 3.62 -17.92 0.96
N LYS A 56 4.49 -18.46 0.10
CA LYS A 56 4.41 -19.86 -0.35
C LYS A 56 4.54 -20.86 0.81
N LEU A 57 5.27 -20.52 1.87
CA LEU A 57 5.38 -21.38 3.06
C LEU A 57 4.06 -21.52 3.81
N ILE A 58 3.21 -20.48 3.81
CA ILE A 58 1.87 -20.53 4.42
C ILE A 58 0.97 -21.55 3.71
N ALA A 59 1.17 -21.71 2.40
CA ALA A 59 0.36 -22.61 1.56
C ALA A 59 0.80 -24.08 1.61
N LEU A 60 1.86 -24.42 2.36
CA LEU A 60 2.28 -25.81 2.52
C LEU A 60 1.24 -26.62 3.30
N PRO A 61 1.11 -27.94 3.05
CA PRO A 61 0.11 -28.81 3.69
C PRO A 61 0.50 -29.21 5.12
N THR A 62 0.93 -28.24 5.92
CA THR A 62 1.30 -28.41 7.33
C THR A 62 0.53 -27.40 8.17
N PRO A 63 -0.12 -27.83 9.28
CA PRO A 63 -0.83 -26.90 10.15
C PRO A 63 0.11 -25.79 10.64
N LEU A 64 -0.31 -24.53 10.50
CA LEU A 64 0.50 -23.37 10.88
C LEU A 64 0.88 -23.38 12.36
N THR A 65 0.03 -23.99 13.20
CA THR A 65 0.22 -24.17 14.64
C THR A 65 1.41 -25.08 14.99
N LYS A 66 1.91 -25.87 14.04
CA LYS A 66 3.12 -26.70 14.22
C LYS A 66 4.41 -25.94 13.91
N HIS A 67 4.33 -24.72 13.38
CA HIS A 67 5.52 -23.88 13.17
C HIS A 67 5.99 -23.25 14.48
N THR A 68 7.28 -22.90 14.52
CA THR A 68 7.89 -22.22 15.64
C THR A 68 7.38 -20.79 15.77
N HIS A 69 7.44 -20.21 16.97
CA HIS A 69 7.09 -18.80 17.21
C HIS A 69 7.86 -17.83 16.29
N PHE A 70 9.07 -18.20 15.87
CA PHE A 70 9.84 -17.44 14.89
C PHE A 70 9.05 -17.15 13.60
N PHE A 71 8.14 -18.03 13.20
CA PHE A 71 7.32 -17.81 12.02
C PHE A 71 6.42 -16.59 12.12
N THR A 72 5.95 -16.22 13.32
CA THR A 72 5.24 -14.96 13.55
C THR A 72 6.06 -13.76 13.09
N CYS A 73 7.35 -13.72 13.45
CA CYS A 73 8.23 -12.62 13.05
C CYS A 73 8.51 -12.63 11.55
N VAL A 74 8.68 -13.82 10.96
CA VAL A 74 8.84 -13.98 9.50
C VAL A 74 7.60 -13.46 8.74
N LEU A 75 6.39 -13.81 9.20
CA LEU A 75 5.14 -13.32 8.61
C LEU A 75 4.98 -11.82 8.76
N THR A 76 5.34 -11.26 9.93
CA THR A 76 5.26 -9.83 10.20
C THR A 76 6.17 -9.04 9.25
N LEU A 77 7.42 -9.49 9.08
CA LEU A 77 8.38 -8.86 8.16
C LEU A 77 7.92 -8.91 6.69
N ALA A 78 7.39 -10.05 6.25
CA ALA A 78 6.84 -10.16 4.89
C ALA A 78 5.55 -9.33 4.71
N SER A 79 4.69 -9.24 5.73
CA SER A 79 3.52 -8.33 5.71
C SER A 79 3.93 -6.87 5.57
N ILE A 80 4.99 -6.44 6.27
CA ILE A 80 5.55 -5.10 6.14
C ILE A 80 5.96 -4.82 4.68
N VAL A 81 6.65 -5.76 4.03
CA VAL A 81 7.04 -5.62 2.62
C VAL A 81 5.82 -5.49 1.71
N HIS A 82 4.85 -6.41 1.84
CA HIS A 82 3.64 -6.39 1.02
C HIS A 82 2.79 -5.13 1.23
N LEU A 83 2.67 -4.65 2.47
CA LEU A 83 1.97 -3.39 2.79
C LEU A 83 2.66 -2.18 2.15
N SER A 84 3.99 -2.14 2.19
CA SER A 84 4.79 -1.05 1.60
C SER A 84 4.67 -1.03 0.07
N CYS A 85 4.58 -2.20 -0.57
CA CYS A 85 4.30 -2.29 -2.00
C CYS A 85 2.86 -1.84 -2.31
N TRP A 86 1.90 -2.35 -1.54
CA TRP A 86 0.47 -2.10 -1.78
C TRP A 86 0.08 -0.63 -1.60
N SER A 87 0.69 0.06 -0.63
CA SER A 87 0.50 1.50 -0.45
C SER A 87 1.04 2.34 -1.61
N ALA A 88 2.11 1.89 -2.27
CA ALA A 88 2.78 2.63 -3.34
C ALA A 88 2.15 2.40 -4.73
N ILE A 89 1.40 1.30 -4.91
CA ILE A 89 0.81 0.94 -6.21
C ILE A 89 -0.52 1.65 -6.43
N GLN A 90 -0.64 2.30 -7.59
CA GLN A 90 -1.87 2.95 -8.05
C GLN A 90 -3.02 1.93 -8.17
N PRO A 91 -4.27 2.28 -7.86
CA PRO A 91 -5.40 1.33 -7.74
C PRO A 91 -5.74 0.46 -8.97
N LEU A 92 -5.12 0.69 -10.12
CA LEU A 92 -5.45 0.04 -11.40
C LEU A 92 -4.53 -1.12 -11.80
N SER A 93 -3.39 -1.35 -11.11
CA SER A 93 -2.43 -2.42 -11.44
C SER A 93 -2.15 -3.34 -10.26
N GLN A 94 -2.09 -4.66 -10.51
CA GLN A 94 -1.68 -5.73 -9.56
C GLN A 94 -2.30 -5.72 -8.15
N ASP A 95 -3.49 -5.12 -8.00
CA ASP A 95 -4.08 -4.85 -6.68
C ASP A 95 -4.54 -6.12 -5.94
N GLU A 96 -5.16 -7.05 -6.66
CA GLU A 96 -5.78 -8.23 -6.07
C GLU A 96 -4.76 -9.24 -5.53
N ASP A 97 -3.62 -9.41 -6.18
CA ASP A 97 -2.59 -10.35 -5.74
C ASP A 97 -2.02 -9.93 -4.37
N LEU A 98 -1.65 -8.67 -4.20
CA LEU A 98 -1.14 -8.14 -2.93
C LEU A 98 -2.24 -8.16 -1.85
N ARG A 99 -3.48 -7.83 -2.20
CA ARG A 99 -4.61 -7.91 -1.28
C ARG A 99 -4.84 -9.33 -0.79
N GLN A 100 -4.78 -10.32 -1.67
CA GLN A 100 -4.91 -11.74 -1.33
C GLN A 100 -3.75 -12.22 -0.46
N GLN A 101 -2.52 -11.82 -0.77
CA GLN A 101 -1.34 -12.12 0.05
C GLN A 101 -1.47 -11.53 1.45
N LEU A 102 -1.93 -10.28 1.57
CA LEU A 102 -2.16 -9.64 2.86
C LEU A 102 -3.29 -10.28 3.66
N ALA A 103 -4.38 -10.68 3.00
CA ALA A 103 -5.46 -11.45 3.63
C ALA A 103 -4.96 -12.80 4.16
N LEU A 104 -4.13 -13.51 3.38
CA LEU A 104 -3.51 -14.77 3.78
C LEU A 104 -2.59 -14.57 5.00
N HIS A 105 -1.74 -13.54 4.99
CA HIS A 105 -0.88 -13.22 6.13
C HIS A 105 -1.66 -12.87 7.40
N ASN A 106 -2.72 -12.07 7.28
CA ASN A 106 -3.61 -11.74 8.41
C ASN A 106 -4.29 -12.99 8.98
N GLY A 107 -4.76 -13.90 8.12
CA GLY A 107 -5.32 -15.19 8.54
C GLY A 107 -4.29 -16.09 9.22
N ALA A 108 -3.07 -16.16 8.69
CA ALA A 108 -1.99 -16.96 9.24
C ALA A 108 -1.54 -16.44 10.62
N LEU A 109 -1.38 -15.12 10.77
CA LEU A 109 -1.05 -14.49 12.06
C LEU A 109 -2.15 -14.71 13.10
N LYS A 110 -3.43 -14.65 12.70
CA LYS A 110 -4.56 -14.97 13.57
C LYS A 110 -4.47 -16.43 14.04
N ALA A 111 -4.23 -17.38 13.14
CA ALA A 111 -4.10 -18.80 13.49
C ALA A 111 -2.92 -19.08 14.43
N LEU A 112 -1.81 -18.36 14.28
CA LEU A 112 -0.65 -18.47 15.18
C LEU A 112 -0.95 -17.88 16.57
N TRP A 113 -1.69 -16.79 16.66
CA TRP A 113 -2.08 -16.19 17.95
C TRP A 113 -2.87 -17.14 18.84
N GLU A 114 -3.73 -18.00 18.27
CA GLU A 114 -4.52 -18.98 19.03
C GLU A 114 -3.65 -19.96 19.85
N VAL A 115 -2.40 -20.21 19.42
CA VAL A 115 -1.46 -21.11 20.11
C VAL A 115 -0.26 -20.39 20.72
N TRP A 116 0.08 -19.21 20.20
CA TRP A 116 1.19 -18.37 20.66
C TRP A 116 0.68 -16.97 21.00
N PRO A 117 0.25 -16.71 22.25
CA PRO A 117 -0.27 -15.39 22.64
C PRO A 117 0.71 -14.24 22.38
N CYS A 118 2.01 -14.48 22.37
CA CYS A 118 2.99 -13.45 21.98
C CYS A 118 2.79 -12.91 20.54
N ALA A 119 2.10 -13.65 19.66
CA ALA A 119 1.79 -13.23 18.29
C ALA A 119 0.64 -12.20 18.18
N GLY A 120 -0.12 -11.97 19.24
CA GLY A 120 -1.32 -11.12 19.21
C GLY A 120 -1.01 -9.68 18.83
N ARG A 121 0.05 -9.13 19.42
CA ARG A 121 0.52 -7.78 19.11
C ARG A 121 0.87 -7.64 17.63
N ALA A 122 1.59 -8.61 17.07
CA ALA A 122 1.96 -8.60 15.65
C ALA A 122 0.72 -8.66 14.75
N TRP A 123 -0.23 -9.54 15.08
CA TRP A 123 -1.49 -9.67 14.36
C TRP A 123 -2.31 -8.38 14.39
N GLU A 124 -2.50 -7.78 15.57
CA GLU A 124 -3.27 -6.55 15.73
C GLU A 124 -2.65 -5.37 14.98
N GLN A 125 -1.32 -5.22 15.05
CA GLN A 125 -0.59 -4.17 14.34
C GLN A 125 -0.71 -4.32 12.82
N VAL A 126 -0.45 -5.52 12.28
CA VAL A 126 -0.58 -5.80 10.84
C VAL A 126 -2.02 -5.57 10.38
N ARG A 127 -3.02 -6.02 11.14
CA ARG A 127 -4.44 -5.80 10.85
C ARG A 127 -4.83 -4.32 10.93
N GLY A 128 -4.26 -3.57 11.86
CA GLY A 128 -4.46 -2.13 12.00
C GLY A 128 -4.00 -1.39 10.74
N VAL A 129 -2.72 -1.56 10.40
CA VAL A 129 -2.12 -0.92 9.22
C VAL A 129 -2.82 -1.36 7.93
N LEU A 130 -3.18 -2.63 7.79
CA LEU A 130 -3.91 -3.12 6.62
C LEU A 130 -5.22 -2.35 6.39
N ARG A 131 -5.97 -2.06 7.46
CA ARG A 131 -7.23 -1.30 7.38
C ARG A 131 -6.97 0.17 7.02
N GLU A 132 -5.91 0.76 7.57
CA GLU A 132 -5.54 2.15 7.30
C GLU A 132 -5.14 2.34 5.84
N VAL A 133 -4.27 1.46 5.32
CA VAL A 133 -3.86 1.49 3.90
C VAL A 133 -5.07 1.25 2.98
N PHE A 134 -5.94 0.31 3.31
CA PHE A 134 -7.17 0.09 2.52
C PHE A 134 -8.07 1.33 2.49
N LYS A 135 -8.29 1.97 3.64
CA LYS A 135 -9.11 3.19 3.74
C LYS A 135 -8.48 4.34 2.93
N ALA A 136 -7.17 4.54 3.06
CA ALA A 136 -6.44 5.56 2.33
C ALA A 136 -6.54 5.36 0.81
N ARG A 137 -6.35 4.12 0.34
CA ARG A 137 -6.45 3.78 -1.09
C ARG A 137 -7.87 3.94 -1.61
N LYS A 138 -8.88 3.50 -0.86
CA LYS A 138 -10.29 3.70 -1.22
C LYS A 138 -10.62 5.19 -1.37
N ALA A 139 -10.19 6.03 -0.42
CA ALA A 139 -10.40 7.47 -0.49
C ALA A 139 -9.67 8.10 -1.69
N ALA A 140 -8.46 7.65 -2.01
CA ALA A 140 -7.71 8.10 -3.19
C ALA A 140 -8.41 7.72 -4.50
N THR A 141 -8.95 6.51 -4.61
CA THR A 141 -9.74 6.08 -5.78
C THR A 141 -11.02 6.90 -5.92
N GLU A 142 -11.75 7.13 -4.84
CA GLU A 142 -12.98 7.94 -4.85
C GLU A 142 -12.67 9.39 -5.24
N ALA A 143 -11.62 9.99 -4.68
CA ALA A 143 -11.19 11.34 -5.03
C ALA A 143 -10.76 11.45 -6.51
N GLY A 144 -10.02 10.47 -7.03
CA GLY A 144 -9.66 10.40 -8.45
C GLY A 144 -10.88 10.20 -9.35
N PHE A 145 -11.84 9.36 -8.95
CA PHE A 145 -13.10 9.16 -9.67
C PHE A 145 -13.91 10.45 -9.78
N TRP A 146 -14.08 11.19 -8.68
CA TRP A 146 -14.75 12.49 -8.70
C TRP A 146 -13.96 13.55 -9.47
N GLY A 147 -12.62 13.56 -9.37
CA GLY A 147 -11.77 14.44 -10.16
C GLY A 147 -11.95 14.22 -11.67
N ASN A 148 -11.93 12.96 -12.12
CA ASN A 148 -12.21 12.59 -13.50
C ASN A 148 -13.63 12.97 -13.97
N PHE A 149 -14.64 12.79 -13.12
CA PHE A 149 -16.02 13.16 -13.46
C PHE A 149 -16.19 14.69 -13.59
N MET A 150 -15.60 15.46 -12.68
CA MET A 150 -15.61 16.92 -12.73
C MET A 150 -14.83 17.48 -13.94
N ASP A 151 -13.73 16.84 -14.33
CA ASP A 151 -12.96 17.20 -15.53
C ASP A 151 -13.74 16.91 -16.84
N GLU A 152 -14.51 15.81 -16.91
CA GLU A 152 -15.34 15.51 -18.10
C GLU A 152 -16.59 16.40 -18.21
N GLU A 153 -17.23 16.77 -17.09
CA GLU A 153 -18.37 17.69 -17.10
C GLU A 153 -17.95 19.13 -17.44
N ALA A 154 -16.72 19.53 -17.09
CA ALA A 154 -16.11 20.79 -17.55
C ALA A 154 -15.75 20.80 -19.05
N MET A 155 -15.71 19.63 -19.71
CA MET A 155 -15.43 19.48 -21.14
C MET A 155 -16.70 19.22 -21.99
N GLY A 156 -17.88 19.22 -21.36
CA GLY A 156 -19.18 18.99 -21.98
C GLY A 156 -20.18 20.16 -21.93
N SER A 157 -19.88 21.29 -21.27
CA SER A 157 -20.83 22.41 -21.20
C SER A 157 -20.64 23.42 -22.34
N SER A 158 -21.15 23.07 -23.51
CA SER A 158 -21.53 24.05 -24.54
C SER A 158 -22.70 23.48 -25.35
N VAL A 159 -23.91 23.49 -24.78
CA VAL A 159 -25.17 23.80 -25.47
C VAL A 159 -26.15 24.39 -24.44
N GLU A 160 -26.48 25.65 -24.69
CA GLU A 160 -27.57 26.52 -24.23
C GLU A 160 -28.71 25.90 -23.40
N ASP A 161 -29.01 26.52 -22.26
CA ASP A 161 -30.37 27.04 -22.05
C ASP A 161 -30.29 28.39 -21.31
N GLU A 162 -30.56 29.45 -22.07
CA GLU A 162 -30.98 30.74 -21.51
C GLU A 162 -32.41 30.59 -20.97
N SER A 163 -32.57 30.62 -19.65
CA SER A 163 -33.42 31.67 -19.07
C SER A 163 -33.32 31.71 -17.55
N MET A 164 -33.34 32.97 -17.08
CA MET A 164 -33.90 33.44 -15.81
C MET A 164 -32.91 33.74 -14.66
N LEU A 165 -32.77 35.06 -14.47
CA LEU A 165 -32.48 35.82 -13.25
C LEU A 165 -31.05 36.33 -13.03
N ASP A 166 -30.77 37.41 -13.78
CA ASP A 166 -30.53 38.77 -13.28
C ASP A 166 -29.44 38.99 -12.20
N GLY A 167 -28.38 39.67 -12.65
CA GLY A 167 -27.83 40.85 -11.98
C GLY A 167 -26.89 40.65 -10.79
N PHE A 168 -25.58 40.77 -11.00
CA PHE A 168 -24.86 42.01 -10.70
C PHE A 168 -23.41 41.95 -11.22
N GLN A 169 -22.95 43.10 -11.67
CA GLN A 169 -21.79 43.34 -12.53
C GLN A 169 -20.53 43.68 -11.72
N LEU A 170 -19.39 43.68 -12.44
CA LEU A 170 -18.10 44.35 -12.18
C LEU A 170 -17.04 43.50 -11.43
N THR A 171 -15.77 43.38 -11.83
CA THR A 171 -14.95 44.05 -12.86
C THR A 171 -13.59 43.37 -12.94
N SER A 172 -13.06 43.22 -14.17
CA SER A 172 -11.71 43.60 -14.65
C SER A 172 -10.48 43.00 -13.91
N LEU A 173 -9.52 42.33 -14.53
CA LEU A 173 -8.51 42.65 -15.55
C LEU A 173 -7.64 41.36 -15.58
N GLY A 174 -7.06 40.81 -16.65
CA GLY A 174 -6.56 41.31 -17.92
C GLY A 174 -5.24 40.60 -18.20
N CYS A 175 -4.93 40.35 -19.49
CA CYS A 175 -3.61 40.02 -20.05
C CYS A 175 -3.03 38.62 -19.71
N GLY A 176 -2.45 37.80 -20.59
CA GLY A 176 -1.99 37.83 -21.98
C GLY A 176 -1.36 36.43 -22.23
N GLN A 177 -1.53 35.79 -23.40
CA GLN A 177 -0.50 35.74 -24.46
C GLN A 177 0.92 35.43 -23.90
N THR A 178 1.70 34.41 -24.30
CA THR A 178 2.01 33.91 -25.65
C THR A 178 3.01 32.73 -25.56
N PHE A 179 2.94 31.82 -26.56
CA PHE A 179 4.05 31.12 -27.28
C PHE A 179 5.00 30.18 -26.48
N GLY A 180 5.50 29.07 -27.03
CA GLY A 180 5.45 28.54 -28.40
C GLY A 180 6.57 27.48 -28.59
N SER A 181 6.37 26.64 -29.60
CA SER A 181 7.34 25.96 -30.49
C SER A 181 8.56 25.23 -29.88
N VAL A 182 8.91 24.02 -30.32
CA VAL A 182 9.03 23.49 -31.69
C VAL A 182 8.60 22.03 -31.74
#